data_AF-A0A2E1HQH1-F1
#
_entry.id   AF-A0A2E1HQH1-F1
#
_cell.length_a   1.000
_cell.length_b   1.000
_cell.length_c   1.000
_cell.angle_alpha   90.00
_cell.angle_beta   90.00
_cell.angle_gamma   90.00
#
_symmetry.space_group_name_H-M   'P 1'
#
loop_
_entity.id
_entity.type
_entity.pdbx_description
1 polymer ?
#
loop_
_entity_poly.entity_id
_entity_poly.type
_entity_poly.pdbx_seq_one_letter_code
_entity_poly.pdbx_strand_id
1 'polypeptide(L)'
;MLNQKNIQFKIIEYLKVGITKLELTQIAKKLNLRPKDFIRKNDKLFKENNFTLLLENDNKTFDLIVENPRILERPIAVDKNKAIIARPPEKLLDSFLL
;
A
#
# COMPACT_ATOMS: atom_id res chain seq x y z
N MET A 1 10.21 -6.03 15.87
CA MET A 1 11.03 -5.98 14.63
C MET A 1 11.60 -4.60 14.33
N LEU A 2 10.82 -3.53 14.09
CA LEU A 2 11.43 -2.18 13.84
C LEU A 2 11.91 -1.45 15.12
N ASN A 3 11.19 -1.56 16.24
CA ASN A 3 11.60 -0.96 17.53
C ASN A 3 12.95 -1.48 18.06
N GLN A 4 13.42 -2.62 17.55
CA GLN A 4 14.67 -3.25 17.98
C GLN A 4 15.92 -2.65 17.31
N LYS A 5 15.76 -1.77 16.30
CA LYS A 5 16.87 -1.24 15.51
C LYS A 5 17.05 0.29 15.56
N ASN A 6 16.41 0.99 16.51
CA ASN A 6 16.48 2.46 16.66
C ASN A 6 16.14 3.28 15.40
N ILE A 7 15.44 2.68 14.43
CA ILE A 7 14.96 3.40 13.25
C ILE A 7 13.75 4.22 13.69
N GLN A 8 13.78 5.53 13.49
CA GLN A 8 12.60 6.36 13.69
C GLN A 8 11.63 6.19 12.52
N PHE A 9 10.40 5.81 12.82
CA PHE A 9 9.33 5.69 11.85
C PHE A 9 8.01 6.19 12.44
N LYS A 10 7.09 6.57 11.56
CA LYS A 10 5.72 6.91 11.92
C LYS A 10 4.80 5.77 11.50
N ILE A 11 3.94 5.31 12.42
CA ILE A 11 2.87 4.37 12.09
C ILE A 11 1.65 5.19 11.63
N ILE A 12 1.10 4.83 10.47
CA ILE A 12 -0.14 5.39 9.96
C ILE A 12 -1.17 4.26 9.87
N GLU A 13 -2.22 4.35 10.69
CA GLU A 13 -3.35 3.44 10.64
C GLU A 13 -4.35 3.89 9.56
N TYR A 14 -3.97 3.70 8.29
CA TYR A 14 -4.73 4.22 7.13
C TYR A 14 -6.20 3.74 7.07
N LEU A 15 -6.55 2.63 7.73
CA LEU A 15 -7.93 2.17 7.86
C LEU A 15 -8.78 3.08 8.76
N LYS A 16 -8.16 3.81 9.69
CA LYS A 16 -8.82 4.76 10.60
C LYS A 16 -8.77 6.18 10.06
N VAL A 17 -7.62 6.62 9.56
CA VAL A 17 -7.41 8.01 9.11
C VAL A 17 -7.72 8.24 7.63
N GLY A 18 -7.97 7.17 6.88
CA GLY A 18 -8.14 7.21 5.43
C GLY A 18 -6.80 7.25 4.70
N ILE A 19 -6.88 7.27 3.37
CA ILE A 19 -5.76 7.51 2.47
C ILE A 19 -6.28 8.26 1.25
N THR A 20 -5.53 9.25 0.79
CA THR A 20 -5.91 10.10 -0.34
C THR A 20 -5.37 9.57 -1.66
N LYS A 21 -5.99 9.96 -2.76
CA LYS A 21 -5.49 9.68 -4.13
C LYS A 21 -4.09 10.25 -4.36
N LEU A 22 -3.78 11.41 -3.76
CA LEU A 22 -2.45 12.02 -3.86
C LEU A 22 -1.39 11.14 -3.17
N GLU A 23 -1.67 10.68 -1.96
CA GLU A 23 -0.77 9.77 -1.22
C GLU A 23 -0.58 8.45 -1.97
N LEU A 24 -1.66 7.84 -2.48
CA LEU A 24 -1.57 6.62 -3.27
C LEU A 24 -0.75 6.80 -4.55
N THR A 25 -0.88 7.96 -5.21
CA THR A 25 -0.08 8.29 -6.39
C THR A 25 1.40 8.40 -6.04
N GLN A 26 1.73 9.01 -4.89
CA GLN A 26 3.10 9.09 -4.41
C GLN A 26 3.66 7.71 -4.04
N ILE A 27 2.85 6.86 -3.40
CA ILE A 27 3.21 5.47 -3.08
C ILE A 27 3.49 4.68 -4.37
N ALA A 28 2.60 4.77 -5.36
CA ALA A 28 2.76 4.09 -6.66
C ALA A 28 4.08 4.46 -7.34
N LYS A 29 4.42 5.76 -7.39
CA LYS A 29 5.69 6.25 -7.93
C LYS A 29 6.90 5.66 -7.19
N LYS A 30 6.84 5.61 -5.85
CA LYS A 30 7.93 5.10 -5.01
C LYS A 30 8.07 3.58 -5.04
N LEU A 31 6.98 2.87 -5.27
CA LEU A 31 6.97 1.43 -5.52
C LEU A 31 7.43 1.07 -6.93
N ASN A 32 7.37 2.04 -7.86
CA ASN A 32 7.48 1.80 -9.29
C ASN A 32 6.47 0.74 -9.78
N LEU A 33 5.22 0.85 -9.32
CA LEU A 33 4.13 -0.09 -9.60
C LEU A 33 2.86 0.66 -9.99
N ARG A 34 1.97 0.00 -10.74
CA ARG A 34 0.62 0.50 -10.98
C ARG A 34 -0.27 0.22 -9.75
N PRO A 35 -1.35 0.99 -9.53
CA PRO A 35 -2.25 0.76 -8.39
C PRO A 35 -2.84 -0.65 -8.33
N LYS A 36 -3.09 -1.29 -9.48
CA LYS A 36 -3.58 -2.67 -9.53
C LYS A 36 -2.59 -3.71 -8.97
N ASP A 37 -1.30 -3.39 -8.94
CA ASP A 37 -0.24 -4.30 -8.50
C ASP A 37 -0.12 -4.35 -6.96
N PHE A 38 -0.70 -3.37 -6.27
CA PHE A 38 -0.73 -3.30 -4.80
C PHE A 38 -2.15 -3.36 -4.23
N ILE A 39 -3.01 -4.12 -4.91
CA ILE A 39 -4.32 -4.55 -4.40
C ILE A 39 -4.18 -5.90 -3.68
N ARG A 40 -4.77 -5.97 -2.48
CA ARG A 40 -4.95 -7.17 -1.68
C ARG A 40 -6.05 -8.05 -2.27
N LYS A 41 -5.72 -8.77 -3.35
CA LYS A 41 -6.65 -9.68 -4.06
C LYS A 41 -7.26 -10.78 -3.17
N ASN A 42 -6.61 -11.11 -2.06
CA ASN A 42 -7.10 -12.10 -1.10
C ASN A 42 -8.09 -11.53 -0.07
N ASP A 43 -8.34 -10.23 -0.06
CA ASP A 43 -9.32 -9.63 0.84
C ASP A 43 -10.74 -10.07 0.48
N LYS A 44 -11.56 -10.34 1.49
CA LYS A 44 -12.94 -10.78 1.31
C LYS A 44 -13.75 -9.73 0.54
N LEU A 45 -13.57 -8.44 0.85
CA LEU A 45 -14.24 -7.34 0.16
C LEU A 45 -13.88 -7.32 -1.32
N PHE A 46 -12.60 -7.56 -1.65
CA PHE A 46 -12.18 -7.63 -3.04
C PHE A 46 -12.76 -8.83 -3.78
N LYS A 47 -12.85 -10.01 -3.14
CA LYS A 47 -13.39 -11.24 -3.75
C LYS A 47 -14.90 -11.20 -3.97
N GLU A 48 -15.63 -10.56 -3.07
CA GLU A 48 -17.09 -10.48 -3.12
C GLU A 48 -17.60 -9.39 -4.07
N ASN A 49 -16.72 -8.51 -4.54
CA ASN A 49 -17.06 -7.42 -5.45
C ASN A 49 -16.40 -7.60 -6.82
N ASN A 50 -17.07 -7.16 -7.88
CA ASN A 50 -16.57 -7.24 -9.27
C ASN A 50 -15.60 -6.10 -9.63
N PHE A 51 -14.60 -5.85 -8.79
CA PHE A 51 -13.67 -4.73 -8.95
C PHE A 51 -12.65 -4.90 -10.08
N THR A 52 -12.48 -6.11 -10.61
CA THR A 52 -11.47 -6.43 -11.63
C THR A 52 -11.55 -5.51 -12.86
N LEU A 53 -12.75 -5.11 -13.28
CA LEU A 53 -12.95 -4.22 -14.43
C LEU A 53 -12.40 -2.79 -14.21
N LEU A 54 -12.29 -2.35 -12.96
CA LEU A 54 -11.79 -1.03 -12.62
C LEU A 54 -10.26 -0.97 -12.61
N LEU A 55 -9.59 -2.13 -12.50
CA LEU A 55 -8.14 -2.23 -12.27
C LEU A 55 -7.29 -1.80 -13.45
N GLU A 56 -7.81 -1.81 -14.69
CA GLU A 56 -7.03 -1.40 -15.85
C GLU A 56 -6.96 0.13 -16.02
N ASN A 57 -7.80 0.88 -15.32
CA ASN A 57 -7.72 2.33 -15.26
C ASN A 57 -7.13 2.76 -13.92
N ASP A 58 -5.92 3.31 -13.94
CA ASP A 58 -5.19 3.67 -12.72
C ASP A 58 -5.95 4.69 -11.87
N ASN A 59 -6.60 5.68 -12.50
CA ASN A 59 -7.41 6.68 -11.78
C ASN A 59 -8.59 6.04 -11.07
N LYS A 60 -9.33 5.16 -11.75
CA LYS A 60 -10.45 4.42 -11.13
C LYS A 60 -9.97 3.45 -10.05
N THR A 61 -8.79 2.88 -10.22
CA THR A 61 -8.20 1.98 -9.23
C THR A 61 -7.82 2.76 -7.96
N PHE A 62 -7.26 3.96 -8.10
CA PHE A 62 -7.00 4.83 -6.94
C PHE A 62 -8.30 5.21 -6.23
N ASP A 63 -9.33 5.62 -6.96
CA ASP A 63 -10.63 5.99 -6.37
C ASP A 63 -11.22 4.79 -5.61
N LEU A 64 -11.16 3.60 -6.21
CA LEU A 64 -11.57 2.36 -5.56
C LEU A 64 -10.82 2.10 -4.24
N ILE A 65 -9.50 2.33 -4.20
CA ILE A 65 -8.71 2.17 -2.96
C ILE A 65 -9.10 3.22 -1.91
N VAL A 66 -9.34 4.47 -2.31
CA VAL A 66 -9.78 5.54 -1.39
C VAL A 66 -11.11 5.19 -0.75
N GLU A 67 -12.07 4.70 -1.55
CA GLU A 67 -13.40 4.29 -1.09
C GLU A 67 -13.35 3.00 -0.26
N ASN A 68 -12.41 2.10 -0.56
CA ASN A 68 -12.30 0.80 0.08
C ASN A 68 -10.88 0.53 0.61
N PRO A 69 -10.34 1.30 1.58
CA PRO A 69 -8.92 1.23 1.94
C PRO A 69 -8.44 -0.18 2.32
N ARG A 70 -9.33 -1.03 2.85
CA ARG A 70 -9.02 -2.42 3.20
C ARG A 70 -8.43 -3.25 2.04
N ILE A 71 -8.73 -2.92 0.79
CA ILE A 71 -8.19 -3.61 -0.39
C ILE A 71 -6.75 -3.18 -0.71
N LEU A 72 -6.18 -2.17 -0.06
CA LEU A 72 -4.78 -1.81 -0.20
C LEU A 72 -3.89 -2.90 0.39
N GLU A 73 -2.80 -3.21 -0.31
CA GLU A 73 -1.75 -4.07 0.18
C GLU A 73 -1.13 -3.57 1.49
N ARG A 74 -0.76 -4.48 2.39
CA ARG A 74 -0.16 -4.13 3.68
C ARG A 74 0.79 -5.21 4.23
N PRO A 75 1.80 -4.81 5.02
CA PRO A 75 2.24 -3.44 5.27
C PRO A 75 2.96 -2.81 4.05
N ILE A 76 2.79 -1.50 3.89
CA ILE A 76 3.59 -0.67 2.97
C ILE A 76 4.47 0.23 3.82
N ALA A 77 5.77 0.19 3.57
CA ALA A 77 6.70 1.16 4.16
C ALA A 77 7.20 2.11 3.09
N VAL A 78 7.38 3.37 3.48
CA VAL A 78 7.67 4.49 2.60
C VAL A 78 8.77 5.31 3.24
N ASP A 79 9.86 5.57 2.53
CA ASP A 79 10.85 6.59 2.90
C ASP A 79 10.82 7.76 1.89
N LYS A 80 11.83 8.64 1.95
CA LYS A 80 11.96 9.79 1.06
C LYS A 80 12.10 9.43 -0.43
N ASN A 81 12.62 8.27 -0.78
CA ASN A 81 13.01 7.89 -2.14
C ASN A 81 12.24 6.67 -2.67
N LYS A 82 11.96 5.68 -1.83
CA LYS A 82 11.39 4.36 -2.18
C LYS A 82 10.23 3.99 -1.27
N ALA A 83 9.44 3.04 -1.75
CA ALA A 83 8.43 2.35 -0.98
C ALA A 83 8.55 0.85 -1.24
N ILE A 84 8.08 0.03 -0.31
CA ILE A 84 8.03 -1.42 -0.47
C ILE A 84 6.69 -1.94 0.03
N ILE A 85 6.26 -3.08 -0.54
CA ILE A 85 5.22 -3.92 0.03
C ILE A 85 5.91 -5.05 0.79
N ALA A 86 5.89 -5.01 2.11
CA ALA A 86 6.58 -5.99 2.93
C ALA A 86 5.69 -7.21 3.17
N ARG A 87 5.76 -8.13 2.22
CA ARG A 87 5.13 -9.45 2.32
C ARG A 87 6.17 -10.57 2.20
N PRO A 88 6.53 -11.22 3.32
CA PRO A 88 5.98 -11.04 4.68
C PRO A 88 6.59 -9.81 5.40
N PRO A 89 6.04 -9.34 6.55
CA PRO A 89 6.44 -8.08 7.22
C PRO A 89 7.93 -7.99 7.58
N GLU A 90 8.59 -9.13 7.73
CA GLU A 90 10.01 -9.26 8.02
C GLU A 90 10.88 -8.59 6.94
N LYS A 91 10.40 -8.52 5.69
CA LYS A 91 11.08 -7.83 4.57
C LYS A 91 11.23 -6.31 4.76
N LEU A 92 10.55 -5.71 5.73
CA LEU A 92 10.79 -4.32 6.13
C LEU A 92 12.24 -4.08 6.54
N LEU A 93 12.89 -5.08 7.13
CA LEU A 93 14.26 -4.98 7.62
C LEU A 93 15.28 -5.03 6.48
N ASP A 94 15.05 -5.81 5.43
CA ASP A 94 16.07 -6.09 4.42
C ASP A 94 16.26 -4.96 3.40
N SER A 95 15.27 -4.08 3.26
CA SER A 95 15.18 -3.14 2.13
C SER A 95 15.36 -1.67 2.50
N PHE A 96 15.20 -1.29 3.77
CA PHE A 96 15.49 0.07 4.28
C PHE A 96 16.81 0.15 5.06
N LEU A 97 17.60 -0.94 5.11
CA LEU A 97 18.91 -1.02 5.77
C LEU A 97 20.12 -0.89 4.81
N LEU A 98 19.90 -0.32 3.63
CA LEU A 98 20.97 0.09 2.70
C LEU A 98 20.84 1.58 2.42
#